data_AF-A0A8J8PZV7-F1
#
_entry.id   AF-A0A8J8PZV7-F1
#
_cell.length_a   1.000
_cell.length_b   1.000
_cell.length_c   1.000
_cell.angle_alpha   90.00
_cell.angle_beta   90.00
_cell.angle_gamma   90.00
#
_symmetry.space_group_name_H-M   'P 1'
#
loop_
_entity.id
_entity.type
_entity.pdbx_description
1 polymer ?
#
loop_
_entity_poly.entity_id
_entity_poly.type
_entity_poly.pdbx_seq_one_letter_code
_entity_poly.pdbx_strand_id
1 'polypeptide(L)'
;MAYYHWPSAFSPLSNFHSDLGGTMASDRGANTALGAQFYDAGQVFQGLALILFVGGLYVYYTRNRRRQAVLVAGQLAGIFVGIALIMNGIYSADFDGHAAWVIPLFLALSATLVLTNIALYGHPEFPRSAAIYGGFVGLIPPMMLYVTTPMLESPFVVEWILIYGAMLWVLLVIINVLLGEVLESDHGTGEVTDVK
;
A
#
# COMPACT_ATOMS: atom_id res chain seq x y z
N MET A 1 4.34 11.04 -26.55
CA MET A 1 3.30 11.87 -25.89
C MET A 1 3.55 12.04 -24.39
N ALA A 2 3.92 11.02 -23.61
CA ALA A 2 4.22 11.18 -22.17
C ALA A 2 5.36 12.17 -21.85
N TYR A 3 6.39 12.25 -22.70
CA TYR A 3 7.54 13.16 -22.53
C TYR A 3 7.17 14.66 -22.47
N TYR A 4 6.06 15.09 -23.07
CA TYR A 4 5.62 16.50 -23.01
C TYR A 4 5.08 16.91 -21.63
N HIS A 5 4.64 15.94 -20.82
CA HIS A 5 4.11 16.19 -19.48
C HIS A 5 5.15 16.02 -18.37
N TRP A 6 6.32 15.45 -18.70
CA TRP A 6 7.44 15.21 -17.78
C TRP A 6 8.77 15.70 -18.40
N PRO A 7 8.97 17.03 -18.47
CA PRO A 7 10.14 17.63 -19.13
C PRO A 7 11.47 17.34 -18.41
N SER A 8 11.43 17.00 -17.12
CA SER A 8 12.56 16.41 -16.38
C SER A 8 12.30 14.93 -16.09
N ALA A 9 13.29 14.07 -16.32
CA ALA A 9 13.18 12.66 -16.02
C ALA A 9 13.25 12.44 -14.50
N PHE A 10 12.11 12.27 -13.84
CA PHE A 10 12.06 11.75 -12.47
C PHE A 10 12.69 10.36 -12.44
N SER A 11 13.54 10.13 -11.45
CA SER A 11 14.24 8.85 -11.29
C SER A 11 14.22 8.42 -9.83
N PRO A 12 14.05 7.11 -9.54
CA PRO A 12 14.21 6.56 -8.19
C PRO A 12 15.58 6.84 -7.57
N LEU A 13 16.58 7.21 -8.38
CA LEU A 13 17.94 7.53 -7.95
C LEU A 13 18.10 8.99 -7.48
N SER A 14 17.16 9.87 -7.82
CA SER A 14 17.29 11.32 -7.58
C SER A 14 16.02 11.98 -7.01
N ASN A 15 14.91 11.25 -6.95
CA ASN A 15 13.60 11.78 -6.59
C ASN A 15 12.88 10.88 -5.62
N PHE A 16 12.22 11.49 -4.65
CA PHE A 16 11.13 10.83 -3.95
C PHE A 16 9.99 10.58 -4.94
N HIS A 17 9.25 9.51 -4.73
CA HIS A 17 8.05 9.22 -5.51
C HIS A 17 7.02 10.36 -5.33
N SER A 18 6.95 10.95 -4.13
CA SER A 18 6.09 12.11 -3.84
C SER A 18 6.47 13.37 -4.61
N ASP A 19 7.71 13.52 -5.09
CA ASP A 19 8.14 14.67 -5.89
C ASP A 19 7.32 14.77 -7.22
N LEU A 20 6.70 13.68 -7.67
CA LEU A 20 5.81 13.67 -8.83
C LEU A 20 4.55 14.54 -8.65
N GLY A 21 4.14 14.83 -7.41
CA GLY A 21 3.01 15.71 -7.10
C GLY A 21 3.36 17.20 -7.02
N GLY A 22 4.63 17.57 -7.23
CA GLY A 22 5.11 18.96 -7.15
C GLY A 22 5.14 19.65 -8.51
N THR A 23 4.72 20.91 -8.54
CA THR A 23 4.83 21.81 -9.70
C THR A 23 5.92 22.86 -9.53
N MET A 24 6.37 23.09 -8.29
CA MET A 24 7.44 24.03 -7.98
C MET A 24 8.79 23.44 -8.39
N ALA A 25 9.65 24.29 -8.97
CA ALA A 25 11.04 23.94 -9.24
C ALA A 25 11.77 23.69 -7.93
N SER A 26 12.14 22.43 -7.70
CA SER A 26 13.10 22.04 -6.67
C SER A 26 14.44 21.70 -7.32
N ASP A 27 15.50 21.57 -6.50
CA ASP A 27 16.80 21.05 -6.96
C ASP A 27 16.69 19.62 -7.53
N ARG A 28 15.55 18.95 -7.34
CA ARG A 28 15.25 17.59 -7.81
C ARG A 28 14.39 17.58 -9.08
N GLY A 29 13.99 18.74 -9.60
CA GLY A 29 13.13 18.86 -10.78
C GLY A 29 11.73 19.40 -10.46
N ALA A 30 10.90 19.52 -11.50
CA ALA A 30 9.53 20.02 -11.44
C ALA A 30 8.65 19.22 -12.39
N ASN A 31 7.43 18.85 -11.96
CA ASN A 31 6.45 18.27 -12.87
C ASN A 31 5.67 19.38 -13.60
N THR A 32 5.02 19.04 -14.71
CA THR A 32 4.00 19.94 -15.29
C THR A 32 2.78 20.00 -14.38
N ALA A 33 2.01 21.09 -14.44
CA ALA A 33 0.76 21.21 -13.70
C ALA A 33 -0.20 20.04 -13.95
N LEU A 34 -0.30 19.56 -15.20
CA LEU A 34 -1.13 18.41 -15.54
C LEU A 34 -0.54 17.09 -14.99
N GLY A 35 0.78 16.93 -15.02
CA GLY A 35 1.45 15.74 -14.47
C GLY A 35 1.27 15.63 -12.96
N ALA A 36 1.42 16.74 -12.23
CA ALA A 36 1.17 16.80 -10.79
C ALA A 36 -0.30 16.49 -10.46
N GLN A 37 -1.25 17.11 -11.17
CA GLN A 37 -2.69 16.82 -10.99
C GLN A 37 -3.02 15.34 -11.22
N PHE A 38 -2.41 14.70 -12.23
CA PHE A 38 -2.63 13.27 -12.49
C PHE A 38 -2.09 12.40 -11.35
N TYR A 39 -0.90 12.72 -10.84
CA TYR A 39 -0.31 12.04 -9.70
C TYR A 39 -1.17 12.18 -8.43
N ASP A 40 -1.56 13.42 -8.11
CA ASP A 40 -2.36 13.75 -6.93
C ASP A 40 -3.75 13.12 -6.98
N ALA A 41 -4.41 13.12 -8.15
CA ALA A 41 -5.65 12.38 -8.36
C ALA A 41 -5.43 10.87 -8.15
N GLY A 42 -4.31 10.33 -8.64
CA GLY A 42 -3.90 8.95 -8.40
C GLY A 42 -3.79 8.61 -6.91
N GLN A 43 -3.20 9.49 -6.10
CA GLN A 43 -3.12 9.34 -4.65
C GLN A 43 -4.51 9.27 -3.99
N VAL A 44 -5.44 10.13 -4.42
CA VAL A 44 -6.83 10.11 -3.94
C VAL A 44 -7.52 8.78 -4.28
N PHE A 45 -7.44 8.34 -5.54
CA PHE A 45 -8.05 7.08 -5.97
C PHE A 45 -7.41 5.86 -5.30
N GLN A 46 -6.09 5.87 -5.13
CA GLN A 46 -5.38 4.80 -4.42
C GLN A 46 -5.79 4.75 -2.95
N GLY A 47 -5.96 5.90 -2.29
CA GLY A 47 -6.45 5.95 -0.92
C GLY A 47 -7.86 5.35 -0.76
N LEU A 48 -8.78 5.69 -1.67
CA LEU A 48 -10.12 5.10 -1.71
C LEU A 48 -10.09 3.59 -1.96
N ALA A 49 -9.31 3.15 -2.95
CA ALA A 49 -9.14 1.73 -3.26
C ALA A 49 -8.54 0.97 -2.07
N LEU A 50 -7.57 1.56 -1.36
CA LEU A 50 -6.95 0.95 -0.20
C LEU A 50 -7.95 0.79 0.95
N ILE A 51 -8.80 1.79 1.23
CA ILE A 51 -9.87 1.69 2.24
C ILE A 51 -10.77 0.50 1.94
N LEU A 52 -11.22 0.35 0.68
CA LEU A 52 -12.05 -0.77 0.26
C LEU A 52 -11.30 -2.10 0.39
N PHE A 53 -10.04 -2.14 -0.05
CA PHE A 53 -9.20 -3.34 0.00
C PHE A 53 -8.99 -3.83 1.45
N VAL A 54 -8.59 -2.95 2.36
CA VAL A 54 -8.37 -3.35 3.76
C VAL A 54 -9.68 -3.70 4.44
N GLY A 55 -10.79 -3.03 4.10
CA GLY A 55 -12.13 -3.44 4.51
C GLY A 55 -12.46 -4.86 4.05
N GLY A 56 -12.12 -5.19 2.79
CA GLY A 56 -12.28 -6.50 2.17
C GLY A 56 -11.52 -7.64 2.86
N LEU A 57 -10.50 -7.36 3.67
CA LEU A 57 -9.80 -8.38 4.47
C LEU A 57 -10.68 -9.06 5.53
N TYR A 58 -11.96 -8.64 5.68
CA TYR A 58 -12.94 -9.34 6.51
C TYR A 58 -13.10 -10.82 6.15
N VAL A 59 -12.80 -11.20 4.89
CA VAL A 59 -12.81 -12.60 4.43
C VAL A 59 -11.87 -13.49 5.24
N TYR A 60 -10.84 -12.92 5.87
CA TYR A 60 -9.87 -13.65 6.73
C TYR A 60 -10.22 -13.59 8.23
N TYR A 61 -11.45 -13.23 8.58
CA TYR A 61 -11.88 -13.25 9.98
C TYR A 61 -11.93 -14.67 10.54
N THR A 62 -11.40 -14.83 11.75
CA THR A 62 -11.33 -16.14 12.42
C THR A 62 -12.06 -16.11 13.75
N ARG A 63 -12.47 -17.28 14.26
CA ARG A 63 -13.03 -17.41 15.63
C ARG A 63 -12.04 -17.07 16.74
N ASN A 64 -10.74 -17.04 16.44
CA ASN A 64 -9.73 -16.65 17.42
C ASN A 64 -9.77 -15.13 17.64
N ARG A 65 -10.39 -14.72 18.76
CA ARG A 65 -10.57 -13.31 19.14
C ARG A 65 -9.29 -12.49 19.12
N ARG A 66 -8.14 -13.07 19.53
CA ARG A 66 -6.86 -12.33 19.53
C ARG A 66 -6.40 -12.04 18.11
N ARG A 67 -6.45 -13.04 17.23
CA ARG A 67 -6.06 -12.87 15.83
C ARG A 67 -7.00 -11.92 15.09
N GLN A 68 -8.29 -12.06 15.31
CA GLN A 68 -9.29 -11.16 14.73
C GLN A 68 -9.07 -9.71 15.20
N ALA A 69 -8.78 -9.48 16.49
CA ALA A 69 -8.48 -8.15 17.00
C ALA A 69 -7.21 -7.55 16.35
N VAL A 70 -6.16 -8.35 16.15
CA VAL A 70 -4.94 -7.90 15.45
C VAL A 70 -5.23 -7.54 13.99
N LEU A 71 -6.04 -8.34 13.30
CA LEU A 71 -6.46 -8.04 11.92
C LEU A 71 -7.26 -6.74 11.86
N VAL A 72 -8.26 -6.57 12.74
CA VAL A 72 -9.07 -5.35 12.80
C VAL A 72 -8.20 -4.13 13.13
N ALA A 73 -7.24 -4.24 14.04
CA ALA A 73 -6.30 -3.15 14.32
C ALA A 73 -5.48 -2.78 13.08
N GLY A 74 -5.00 -3.77 12.31
CA GLY A 74 -4.33 -3.55 11.03
C GLY A 74 -5.22 -2.90 9.97
N GLN A 75 -6.50 -3.30 9.89
CA GLN A 75 -7.48 -2.68 8.99
C GLN A 75 -7.78 -1.23 9.36
N LEU A 76 -7.95 -0.91 10.65
CA LEU A 76 -8.15 0.47 11.11
C LEU A 76 -6.94 1.36 10.78
N ALA A 77 -5.72 0.85 10.98
CA ALA A 77 -4.52 1.53 10.51
C ALA A 77 -4.54 1.71 8.99
N GLY A 78 -4.98 0.69 8.23
CA GLY A 78 -5.05 0.74 6.76
C GLY A 78 -6.07 1.74 6.23
N ILE A 79 -7.21 1.88 6.91
CA ILE A 79 -8.19 2.93 6.62
C ILE A 79 -7.55 4.29 6.82
N PHE A 80 -6.80 4.48 7.90
CA PHE A 80 -6.04 5.72 8.12
C PHE A 80 -4.99 5.96 7.03
N VAL A 81 -4.28 4.93 6.56
CA VAL A 81 -3.37 5.06 5.39
C VAL A 81 -4.12 5.59 4.18
N GLY A 82 -5.29 5.03 3.87
CA GLY A 82 -6.10 5.49 2.75
C GLY A 82 -6.55 6.95 2.90
N ILE A 83 -6.92 7.37 4.11
CA ILE A 83 -7.22 8.78 4.41
C ILE A 83 -5.98 9.65 4.20
N ALA A 84 -4.81 9.25 4.72
CA ALA A 84 -3.58 10.02 4.59
C ALA A 84 -3.12 10.13 3.12
N LEU A 85 -3.32 9.11 2.28
CA LEU A 85 -3.09 9.18 0.83
C LEU A 85 -4.01 10.22 0.16
N ILE A 86 -5.30 10.22 0.51
CA ILE A 86 -6.26 11.23 0.02
C ILE A 86 -5.80 12.63 0.43
N MET A 87 -5.38 12.81 1.68
CA MET A 87 -4.90 14.10 2.16
C MET A 87 -3.60 14.53 1.48
N ASN A 88 -2.69 13.60 1.16
CA ASN A 88 -1.49 13.89 0.37
C ASN A 88 -1.79 14.26 -1.09
N GLY A 89 -2.86 13.73 -1.68
CA GLY A 89 -3.32 14.17 -3.00
C GLY A 89 -4.03 15.53 -2.96
N ILE A 90 -4.72 15.87 -1.86
CA ILE A 90 -5.36 17.18 -1.69
C ILE A 90 -4.32 18.27 -1.38
N TYR A 91 -3.40 17.99 -0.46
CA TYR A 91 -2.24 18.82 -0.15
C TYR A 91 -1.06 18.31 -0.96
N SER A 92 -0.98 18.75 -2.22
CA SER A 92 0.13 18.40 -3.11
C SER A 92 1.47 18.79 -2.48
N ALA A 93 2.56 18.24 -3.01
CA ALA A 93 3.91 18.41 -2.47
C ALA A 93 4.34 19.89 -2.34
N ASP A 94 3.69 20.81 -3.06
CA ASP A 94 3.97 22.25 -3.01
C ASP A 94 3.36 22.95 -1.78
N PHE A 95 2.49 22.29 -1.01
CA PHE A 95 1.79 22.88 0.13
C PHE A 95 2.32 22.36 1.47
N ASP A 96 2.45 23.26 2.45
CA ASP A 96 2.92 22.94 3.82
C ASP A 96 2.12 21.81 4.50
N GLY A 97 0.85 21.64 4.12
CA GLY A 97 0.00 20.57 4.61
C GLY A 97 0.48 19.17 4.26
N HIS A 98 1.26 18.99 3.19
CA HIS A 98 1.75 17.70 2.71
C HIS A 98 2.60 16.99 3.77
N ALA A 99 3.60 17.70 4.32
CA ALA A 99 4.53 17.13 5.29
C ALA A 99 3.83 16.60 6.56
N ALA A 100 2.71 17.21 6.94
CA ALA A 100 1.92 16.78 8.10
C ALA A 100 1.29 15.39 7.93
N TRP A 101 1.07 14.93 6.70
CA TRP A 101 0.43 13.65 6.40
C TRP A 101 1.44 12.55 6.00
N VAL A 102 2.63 12.91 5.52
CA VAL A 102 3.66 11.95 5.07
C VAL A 102 4.19 11.07 6.21
N ILE A 103 4.56 11.64 7.37
CA ILE A 103 5.09 10.83 8.47
C ILE A 103 4.00 9.90 9.05
N PRO A 104 2.79 10.39 9.38
CA PRO A 104 1.70 9.52 9.82
C PRO A 104 1.33 8.45 8.79
N LEU A 105 1.36 8.76 7.49
CA LEU A 105 1.13 7.80 6.41
C LEU A 105 2.10 6.62 6.52
N PHE A 106 3.41 6.88 6.60
CA PHE A 106 4.42 5.83 6.63
C PHE A 106 4.33 4.97 7.89
N LEU A 107 4.09 5.58 9.05
CA LEU A 107 3.91 4.85 10.31
C LEU A 107 2.63 3.99 10.28
N ALA A 108 1.53 4.53 9.75
CA ALA A 108 0.30 3.79 9.61
C ALA A 108 0.45 2.64 8.60
N LEU A 109 1.15 2.85 7.49
CA LEU A 109 1.43 1.80 6.49
C LEU A 109 2.22 0.65 7.10
N SER A 110 3.24 0.97 7.91
CA SER A 110 3.99 0.01 8.70
C SER A 110 3.05 -0.78 9.63
N ALA A 111 2.21 -0.08 10.40
CA ALA A 111 1.27 -0.71 11.32
C ALA A 111 0.27 -1.62 10.57
N THR A 112 -0.30 -1.16 9.46
CA THR A 112 -1.19 -1.94 8.60
C THR A 112 -0.51 -3.21 8.14
N LEU A 113 0.63 -3.12 7.46
CA LEU A 113 1.31 -4.27 6.89
C LEU A 113 1.77 -5.24 7.97
N VAL A 114 2.38 -4.77 9.07
CA VAL A 114 2.84 -5.67 10.14
C VAL A 114 1.68 -6.35 10.84
N LEU A 115 0.65 -5.61 11.28
CA LEU A 115 -0.47 -6.19 12.03
C LEU A 115 -1.32 -7.13 11.16
N THR A 116 -1.68 -6.71 9.94
CA THR A 116 -2.44 -7.57 9.03
C THR A 116 -1.68 -8.86 8.74
N ASN A 117 -0.37 -8.79 8.46
CA ASN A 117 0.40 -9.97 8.13
C ASN A 117 0.72 -10.87 9.34
N ILE A 118 0.81 -10.32 10.57
CA ILE A 118 0.83 -11.15 11.78
C ILE A 118 -0.46 -11.97 11.90
N ALA A 119 -1.61 -11.34 11.64
CA ALA A 119 -2.88 -12.05 11.68
C ALA A 119 -3.01 -13.10 10.56
N LEU A 120 -2.63 -12.73 9.32
CA LEU A 120 -2.71 -13.58 8.14
C LEU A 120 -1.71 -14.73 8.17
N TYR A 121 -0.52 -14.57 8.76
CA TYR A 121 0.46 -15.65 8.92
C TYR A 121 -0.11 -16.87 9.65
N GLY A 122 -1.04 -16.63 10.57
CA GLY A 122 -1.71 -17.68 11.29
C GLY A 122 -2.92 -18.29 10.57
N HIS A 123 -3.44 -17.63 9.52
CA HIS A 123 -4.65 -18.06 8.81
C HIS A 123 -4.37 -19.31 7.96
N PRO A 124 -5.20 -20.37 8.05
CA PRO A 124 -4.92 -21.65 7.39
C PRO A 124 -4.91 -21.55 5.86
N GLU A 125 -5.77 -20.69 5.29
CA GLU A 125 -5.95 -20.54 3.83
C GLU A 125 -5.03 -19.46 3.22
N PHE A 126 -4.32 -18.70 4.05
CA PHE A 126 -3.44 -17.64 3.56
C PHE A 126 -1.99 -18.12 3.45
N PRO A 127 -1.30 -17.89 2.32
CA PRO A 127 0.07 -18.35 2.14
C PRO A 127 1.03 -17.62 3.09
N ARG A 128 1.71 -18.39 3.95
CA ARG A 128 2.68 -17.85 4.93
C ARG A 128 3.79 -17.04 4.28
N SER A 129 4.23 -17.40 3.07
CA SER A 129 5.26 -16.67 2.32
C SER A 129 4.81 -15.24 1.97
N ALA A 130 3.56 -15.06 1.52
CA ALA A 130 3.00 -13.73 1.27
C ALA A 130 2.87 -12.92 2.57
N ALA A 131 2.53 -13.60 3.68
CA ALA A 131 2.43 -12.96 4.99
C ALA A 131 3.80 -12.44 5.46
N ILE A 132 4.83 -13.30 5.38
CA ILE A 132 6.21 -12.95 5.71
C ILE A 132 6.68 -11.78 4.83
N TYR A 133 6.43 -11.85 3.52
CA TYR A 133 6.75 -10.78 2.58
C TYR A 133 6.12 -9.44 2.98
N GLY A 134 4.80 -9.42 3.20
CA GLY A 134 4.09 -8.22 3.61
C GLY A 134 4.58 -7.66 4.95
N GLY A 135 4.89 -8.54 5.90
CA GLY A 135 5.52 -8.17 7.17
C GLY A 135 6.87 -7.47 6.97
N PHE A 136 7.75 -8.01 6.12
CA PHE A 136 9.05 -7.39 5.81
C PHE A 136 8.89 -6.03 5.11
N VAL A 137 7.99 -5.91 4.14
CA VAL A 137 7.67 -4.63 3.51
C VAL A 137 7.20 -3.61 4.56
N GLY A 138 6.39 -4.06 5.52
CA GLY A 138 5.92 -3.24 6.64
C GLY A 138 7.03 -2.74 7.57
N LEU A 139 8.22 -3.34 7.58
CA LEU A 139 9.36 -2.86 8.38
C LEU A 139 10.21 -1.80 7.65
N ILE A 140 10.00 -1.61 6.34
CA ILE A 140 10.75 -0.61 5.55
C ILE A 140 10.47 0.82 6.03
N PRO A 141 9.23 1.28 6.27
CA PRO A 141 8.97 2.65 6.70
C PRO A 141 9.70 3.07 7.99
N PRO A 142 9.66 2.31 9.12
CA PRO A 142 10.39 2.69 10.32
C PRO A 142 11.91 2.58 10.12
N MET A 143 12.40 1.65 9.30
CA MET A 143 13.81 1.58 8.91
C MET A 143 14.23 2.84 8.16
N MET A 144 13.42 3.28 7.20
CA MET A 144 13.66 4.51 6.44
C MET A 144 13.75 5.71 7.37
N LEU A 145 12.77 5.91 8.26
CA LEU A 145 12.74 7.00 9.23
C LEU A 145 13.94 6.98 10.18
N TYR A 146 14.38 5.81 10.62
CA TYR A 146 15.57 5.67 11.48
C TYR A 146 16.85 6.04 10.73
N VAL A 147 17.03 5.52 9.52
CA VAL A 147 18.23 5.69 8.71
C VAL A 147 18.40 7.13 8.19
N THR A 148 17.29 7.85 7.96
CA THR A 148 17.29 9.24 7.48
C THR A 148 17.73 10.29 8.50
N THR A 149 17.92 9.94 9.78
CA THR A 149 18.02 10.96 10.83
C THR A 149 19.42 11.51 11.15
N PRO A 150 20.55 10.94 10.66
CA PRO A 150 21.61 11.82 10.11
C PRO A 150 22.64 11.16 9.15
N MET A 151 22.54 9.86 8.81
CA MET A 151 23.69 9.09 8.27
C MET A 151 23.66 8.79 6.77
N LEU A 152 22.54 9.01 6.06
CA LEU A 152 22.40 8.67 4.65
C LEU A 152 21.70 9.79 3.90
N GLU A 153 22.37 10.31 2.87
CA GLU A 153 21.77 11.19 1.88
C GLU A 153 20.53 10.50 1.27
N SER A 154 19.45 11.29 1.17
CA SER A 154 18.08 10.98 0.76
C SER A 154 17.76 9.55 0.29
N PRO A 155 16.88 8.79 0.99
CA PRO A 155 16.59 7.38 0.69
C PRO A 155 15.58 7.24 -0.46
N PHE A 156 15.79 7.93 -1.57
CA PHE A 156 14.88 7.97 -2.72
C PHE A 156 14.46 6.56 -3.14
N VAL A 157 15.42 5.69 -3.42
CA VAL A 157 15.18 4.30 -3.85
C VAL A 157 14.31 3.51 -2.87
N VAL A 158 14.45 3.76 -1.56
CA VAL A 158 13.74 3.02 -0.52
C VAL A 158 12.24 3.31 -0.56
N GLU A 159 11.84 4.56 -0.84
CA GLU A 159 10.43 4.91 -0.98
C GLU A 159 9.79 4.20 -2.17
N TRP A 160 10.49 4.14 -3.30
CA TRP A 160 10.02 3.44 -4.50
C TRP A 160 9.87 1.93 -4.22
N ILE A 161 10.87 1.30 -3.59
CA ILE A 161 10.79 -0.11 -3.18
C ILE A 161 9.61 -0.35 -2.24
N LEU A 162 9.37 0.55 -1.29
CA LEU A 162 8.25 0.44 -0.36
C LEU A 162 6.90 0.49 -1.08
N ILE A 163 6.69 1.47 -1.97
CA ILE A 163 5.43 1.64 -2.70
C ILE A 163 5.14 0.41 -3.58
N TYR A 164 6.08 0.02 -4.43
CA TYR A 164 5.88 -1.15 -5.30
C TYR A 164 5.85 -2.46 -4.52
N GLY A 165 6.58 -2.54 -3.41
CA GLY A 165 6.53 -3.71 -2.52
C GLY A 165 5.16 -3.87 -1.86
N ALA A 166 4.56 -2.77 -1.39
CA ALA A 166 3.20 -2.78 -0.84
C ALA A 166 2.17 -3.13 -1.92
N MET A 167 2.32 -2.62 -3.15
CA MET A 167 1.45 -2.99 -4.27
C MET A 167 1.57 -4.47 -4.65
N LEU A 168 2.79 -5.02 -4.67
CA LEU A 168 2.98 -6.45 -4.89
C LEU A 168 2.32 -7.28 -3.79
N TRP A 169 2.39 -6.85 -2.53
CA TRP A 169 1.67 -7.52 -1.44
C TRP A 169 0.15 -7.50 -1.66
N VAL A 170 -0.43 -6.37 -2.05
CA VAL A 170 -1.86 -6.28 -2.41
C VAL A 170 -2.21 -7.27 -3.52
N LEU A 171 -1.39 -7.34 -4.58
CA LEU A 171 -1.58 -8.30 -5.66
C LEU A 171 -1.55 -9.76 -5.17
N LEU A 172 -0.62 -10.10 -4.28
CA LEU A 172 -0.53 -11.46 -3.70
C LEU A 172 -1.80 -11.82 -2.91
N VAL A 173 -2.35 -10.86 -2.15
CA VAL A 173 -3.63 -11.06 -1.44
C VAL A 173 -4.78 -11.29 -2.42
N ILE A 174 -4.88 -10.47 -3.48
CA ILE A 174 -5.91 -10.62 -4.52
C ILE A 174 -5.82 -11.98 -5.18
N ILE A 175 -4.62 -12.41 -5.58
CA ILE A 175 -4.39 -13.72 -6.19
C ILE A 175 -4.84 -14.83 -5.24
N ASN A 176 -4.53 -14.74 -3.94
CA ASN A 176 -4.96 -15.76 -2.98
C ASN A 176 -6.48 -15.84 -2.84
N VAL A 177 -7.19 -14.70 -2.79
CA VAL A 177 -8.66 -14.68 -2.75
C VAL A 177 -9.25 -15.33 -4.00
N LEU A 178 -8.79 -14.91 -5.20
CA LEU A 178 -9.31 -15.44 -6.47
C LEU A 178 -9.04 -16.93 -6.64
N LEU A 179 -7.87 -17.42 -6.19
CA LEU A 179 -7.57 -18.85 -6.22
C LEU A 179 -8.45 -19.65 -5.24
N GLY A 180 -8.81 -19.07 -4.09
CA GLY A 180 -9.76 -19.68 -3.15
C GLY A 180 -11.14 -19.89 -3.76
N GLU A 181 -11.69 -18.85 -4.41
CA GLU A 181 -13.01 -18.92 -5.06
C GLU A 181 -13.07 -19.98 -6.18
N VAL A 182 -12.02 -20.08 -7.01
CA VAL A 182 -11.95 -21.08 -8.08
C VAL A 182 -11.98 -22.50 -7.52
N LEU A 183 -11.22 -22.79 -6.46
CA LEU A 183 -11.13 -24.12 -5.87
C LEU A 183 -12.44 -24.56 -5.20
N GLU A 184 -13.20 -23.64 -4.61
CA GLU A 184 -14.52 -23.96 -4.03
C GLU A 184 -15.57 -24.27 -5.11
N SER A 185 -15.50 -23.60 -6.26
CA SER A 185 -16.47 -23.79 -7.35
C SER A 185 -16.40 -25.18 -8.03
N ASP A 186 -15.21 -25.78 -8.10
CA ASP A 186 -15.01 -27.12 -8.72
C ASP A 186 -15.51 -28.27 -7.83
N HIS A 187 -15.70 -28.06 -6.52
CA HIS A 187 -16.22 -29.08 -5.60
C HIS A 187 -17.75 -29.11 -5.51
N GLY A 188 -18.46 -28.16 -6.16
CA GLY A 188 -19.92 -28.06 -6.14
C GLY A 188 -20.67 -28.80 -7.26
N THR A 189 -19.97 -29.48 -8.19
CA THR A 189 -20.61 -30.10 -9.38
C THR A 189 -20.50 -31.62 -9.47
N GLY A 190 -19.91 -32.28 -8.46
CA GLY A 190 -19.74 -33.74 -8.41
C GLY A 190 -20.90 -34.49 -7.74
N GLU A 191 -21.71 -35.16 -8.57
CA GLU A 191 -22.59 -36.30 -8.25
C GLU A 191 -23.78 -36.10 -7.30
N VAL A 192 -24.92 -35.71 -7.87
CA VAL A 192 -26.21 -36.33 -7.51
C VAL A 192 -26.61 -37.25 -8.68
N THR A 193 -26.17 -38.51 -8.64
CA THR A 193 -26.84 -39.58 -9.40
C THR A 193 -27.26 -40.67 -8.44
N ASP A 194 -28.35 -40.40 -7.71
CA ASP A 194 -29.23 -41.44 -7.20
C ASP A 194 -30.49 -41.42 -8.05
N VAL A 195 -30.52 -42.28 -9.07
CA VAL A 195 -31.75 -42.68 -9.75
C VAL A 195 -31.84 -44.20 -9.65
N LYS A 196 -32.66 -44.61 -8.67
CA LYS A 196 -33.48 -45.82 -8.52
C LYS A 196 -33.23 -47.01 -9.44
#